data_AF-A0A8C5Q537-F1
#
_entry.id   AF-A0A8C5Q537-F1
#
_cell.length_a   1.000
_cell.length_b   1.000
_cell.length_c   1.000
_cell.angle_alpha   90.00
_cell.angle_beta   90.00
_cell.angle_gamma   90.00
#
_symmetry.space_group_name_H-M   'P 1'
#
loop_
_entity.id
_entity.type
_entity.pdbx_description
1 polymer ?
#
loop_
_entity_poly.entity_id
_entity_poly.type
_entity_poly.pdbx_seq_one_letter_code
_entity_poly.pdbx_strand_id
1 'polypeptide(L)'
;MFIICHNVSLLSILSVECCRPHAVYKGCGSACPITCQNKDDPPKGCIEICVLGCFCDTDYVEDGLGGCVLKEDCPDPRAGARDADRSGPEI
;
A
#
# COMPACT_ATOMS: atom_id res chain seq x y z
N MET A 1 -4.18 -19.81 15.58
CA MET A 1 -4.77 -18.64 14.89
C MET A 1 -3.75 -18.11 13.89
N PHE A 2 -3.42 -18.93 12.88
CA PHE A 2 -2.45 -18.62 11.81
C PHE A 2 -3.27 -18.61 10.52
N ILE A 3 -3.89 -17.48 10.22
CA ILE A 3 -4.85 -17.35 9.14
C ILE A 3 -4.10 -16.78 7.93
N ILE A 4 -3.89 -17.65 6.93
CA ILE A 4 -3.60 -17.41 5.49
C ILE A 4 -2.25 -16.71 5.14
N CYS A 5 -1.16 -17.48 5.16
CA CYS A 5 0.04 -17.25 4.32
C CYS A 5 0.90 -18.52 4.15
N HIS A 6 0.75 -19.52 5.03
CA HIS A 6 1.70 -20.65 5.08
C HIS A 6 1.12 -22.06 4.92
N ASN A 7 -0.19 -22.27 4.77
CA ASN A 7 -0.76 -23.61 4.64
C ASN A 7 -2.01 -23.63 3.74
N VAL A 8 -1.80 -23.94 2.47
CA VAL A 8 -2.86 -24.13 1.48
C VAL A 8 -3.49 -25.51 1.73
N SER A 9 -4.71 -25.54 2.26
CA SER A 9 -5.55 -26.74 2.19
C SER A 9 -5.85 -27.01 0.71
N LEU A 10 -5.64 -28.26 0.29
CA LEU A 10 -5.62 -28.80 -1.08
C LEU A 10 -6.92 -28.63 -1.93
N LEU A 11 -7.77 -27.63 -1.67
CA LEU A 11 -9.05 -27.41 -2.35
C LEU A 11 -9.33 -25.96 -2.79
N SER A 12 -8.41 -25.00 -2.61
CA SER A 12 -8.67 -23.56 -2.87
C SER A 12 -7.80 -22.90 -3.96
N ILE A 13 -7.28 -23.66 -4.93
CA ILE A 13 -6.18 -23.23 -5.83
C ILE A 13 -6.60 -22.19 -6.92
N LEU A 14 -7.75 -21.51 -6.82
CA LEU A 14 -8.19 -20.53 -7.83
C LEU A 14 -8.62 -19.16 -7.26
N SER A 15 -8.09 -18.75 -6.11
CA SER A 15 -8.10 -17.33 -5.72
C SER A 15 -6.67 -16.83 -5.61
N VAL A 16 -6.34 -15.79 -6.38
CA VAL A 16 -5.12 -15.02 -6.12
C VAL A 16 -5.37 -14.22 -4.86
N GLU A 17 -4.98 -14.79 -3.72
CA GLU A 17 -5.11 -14.15 -2.42
C GLU A 17 -4.00 -13.11 -2.28
N CYS A 18 -4.39 -11.84 -2.15
CA CYS A 18 -3.42 -10.81 -1.85
C CYS A 18 -3.05 -10.91 -0.37
N CYS A 19 -1.78 -11.24 -0.08
CA CYS A 19 -1.28 -11.37 1.30
C CYS A 19 -1.13 -10.03 2.05
N ARG A 20 -1.86 -9.00 1.62
CA ARG A 20 -1.81 -7.64 2.16
C ARG A 20 -3.24 -7.21 2.52
N PRO A 21 -3.49 -6.75 3.75
CA PRO A 21 -4.78 -6.15 4.12
C PRO A 21 -5.14 -5.04 3.13
N HIS A 22 -6.42 -4.96 2.75
CA HIS A 22 -6.93 -3.95 1.80
C HIS A 22 -6.30 -3.99 0.41
N ALA A 23 -5.64 -5.09 0.04
CA ALA A 23 -5.26 -5.35 -1.35
C ALA A 23 -6.24 -6.30 -2.01
N VAL A 24 -6.62 -5.99 -3.25
CA VAL A 24 -7.54 -6.77 -4.07
C VAL A 24 -6.85 -7.18 -5.36
N TYR A 25 -7.07 -8.43 -5.77
CA TYR A 25 -6.55 -8.90 -7.05
C TYR A 25 -7.38 -8.30 -8.19
N LYS A 26 -6.71 -7.65 -9.15
CA LYS A 26 -7.35 -7.09 -10.34
C LYS A 26 -6.76 -7.73 -11.58
N GLY A 27 -7.66 -8.12 -12.50
CA GLY A 27 -7.30 -8.57 -13.84
C GLY A 27 -6.77 -7.44 -14.75
N CYS A 28 -7.07 -6.20 -14.39
CA CYS A 28 -6.57 -4.99 -15.04
C CYS A 28 -6.50 -3.87 -13.98
N GLY A 29 -5.29 -3.63 -13.46
CA GLY A 29 -4.96 -2.48 -12.60
C GLY A 29 -4.08 -1.47 -13.32
N SER A 30 -3.91 -0.30 -12.71
CA SER A 30 -3.07 0.79 -13.23
C SER A 30 -1.59 0.44 -13.17
N ALA A 31 -0.82 0.82 -14.20
CA ALA A 31 0.64 0.76 -14.16
C ALA A 31 1.27 1.84 -13.27
N CYS A 32 0.49 2.84 -12.88
CA CYS A 32 0.91 3.93 -12.01
C CYS A 32 0.09 3.88 -10.71
N PRO A 33 0.54 3.12 -9.70
CA PRO A 33 -0.13 3.08 -8.42
C PRO A 33 0.00 4.43 -7.70
N ILE A 34 -1.04 4.80 -6.95
CA ILE A 34 -0.99 5.92 -6.03
C ILE A 34 -0.40 5.43 -4.71
N THR A 35 0.58 6.16 -4.21
CA THR A 35 1.30 5.91 -2.98
C THR A 35 1.16 7.12 -2.06
N CYS A 36 1.51 6.96 -0.79
CA CYS A 36 1.53 8.10 0.14
C CYS A 36 2.44 9.25 -0.31
N GLN A 37 3.47 8.97 -1.13
CA GLN A 37 4.41 9.98 -1.62
C GLN A 37 3.89 10.76 -2.83
N ASN A 38 2.98 10.20 -3.63
CA ASN A 38 2.46 10.82 -4.84
C ASN A 38 0.95 11.14 -4.78
N LYS A 39 0.29 10.91 -3.64
CA LYS A 39 -1.15 11.18 -3.48
C LYS A 39 -1.55 12.62 -3.79
N ASP A 40 -0.66 13.58 -3.49
CA ASP A 40 -0.89 15.02 -3.67
C ASP A 40 -0.43 15.53 -5.05
N ASP A 41 0.51 14.83 -5.68
CA ASP A 41 0.98 15.10 -7.06
C ASP A 41 1.03 13.78 -7.86
N PRO A 42 -0.14 13.25 -8.25
CA PRO A 42 -0.22 12.00 -8.99
C PRO A 42 0.41 12.17 -10.38
N PRO A 43 0.99 11.10 -10.95
CA PRO A 43 1.62 11.18 -12.27
C PRO A 43 0.63 11.66 -13.33
N LYS A 44 0.96 12.79 -13.98
CA LYS A 44 0.12 13.45 -15.00
C LYS A 44 -0.08 12.62 -16.27
N GLY A 45 0.81 11.68 -16.52
CA GLY A 45 0.71 10.71 -17.61
C GLY A 45 0.93 9.32 -17.05
N CYS A 46 0.00 8.41 -17.35
CA CYS A 46 0.18 6.98 -17.14
C CYS A 46 -0.01 6.26 -18.46
N ILE A 47 0.77 5.20 -18.66
CA ILE A 47 0.55 4.30 -19.80
C ILE A 47 -0.72 3.50 -19.56
N GLU A 48 -1.64 3.55 -20.52
CA GLU A 48 -2.91 2.81 -20.50
C GLU A 48 -2.66 1.33 -20.82
N ILE A 49 -2.04 0.62 -19.89
CA ILE A 49 -1.81 -0.83 -19.95
C ILE A 49 -2.45 -1.51 -18.74
N CYS A 50 -3.12 -2.63 -18.98
CA CYS A 50 -3.65 -3.47 -17.92
C CYS A 50 -2.53 -4.24 -17.22
N VAL A 51 -2.29 -3.93 -15.95
CA VAL A 51 -1.37 -4.68 -15.11
C VAL A 51 -2.16 -5.68 -14.26
N LEU A 52 -1.82 -6.96 -14.38
CA LEU A 52 -2.39 -8.03 -13.56
C LEU A 52 -1.68 -8.09 -12.21
N GLY A 53 -2.41 -8.09 -11.10
CA GLY A 53 -1.79 -8.15 -9.78
C GLY A 53 -2.67 -7.75 -8.61
N CYS A 54 -2.06 -7.62 -7.45
CA CYS A 54 -2.67 -7.14 -6.21
C CYS A 54 -2.49 -5.64 -6.05
N PHE A 55 -3.60 -4.91 -6.00
CA PHE A 55 -3.62 -3.45 -5.88
C PHE A 55 -4.38 -3.05 -4.63
N CYS A 56 -4.04 -1.91 -4.03
CA CYS A 56 -4.82 -1.37 -2.94
C CYS A 56 -6.27 -1.07 -3.38
N ASP A 57 -7.20 -1.29 -2.46
CA ASP A 57 -8.62 -1.02 -2.66
C ASP A 57 -8.89 0.47 -2.88
N THR A 58 -10.10 0.80 -3.32
CA THR A 58 -10.58 2.16 -3.50
C THR A 58 -10.48 2.87 -2.15
N ASP A 59 -9.71 3.97 -2.11
CA ASP A 59 -9.33 4.77 -0.92
C ASP A 59 -8.10 4.33 -0.13
N TYR A 60 -7.49 3.21 -0.51
CA TYR A 60 -6.20 2.79 0.01
C TYR A 60 -5.07 3.08 -0.99
N VAL A 61 -3.88 3.38 -0.45
CA VAL A 61 -2.66 3.68 -1.21
C VAL A 61 -1.49 2.95 -0.61
N GLU A 62 -0.44 2.73 -1.40
CA GLU A 62 0.77 2.06 -0.90
C GLU A 62 1.58 3.00 0.01
N ASP A 63 1.95 2.51 1.20
CA ASP A 63 2.74 3.25 2.19
C ASP A 63 4.24 3.34 1.84
N GLY A 64 4.71 2.53 0.89
CA GLY A 64 6.11 2.38 0.50
C GLY A 64 6.86 1.25 1.22
N LEU A 65 6.26 0.64 2.24
CA LEU A 65 6.71 -0.61 2.89
C LEU A 65 6.01 -1.84 2.28
N GLY A 66 5.11 -1.60 1.33
CA GLY A 66 4.29 -2.61 0.68
C GLY A 66 2.96 -2.82 1.37
N GLY A 67 2.56 -2.02 2.36
CA GLY A 67 1.21 -2.04 2.94
C GLY A 67 0.22 -1.17 2.17
N CYS A 68 -1.08 -1.46 2.31
CA CYS A 68 -2.17 -0.59 1.85
C CYS A 68 -2.75 0.14 3.05
N VAL A 69 -2.67 1.46 3.07
CA VAL A 69 -3.18 2.34 4.13
C VAL A 69 -4.19 3.32 3.55
N LEU A 70 -5.09 3.85 4.38
CA LEU A 70 -6.00 4.89 3.92
C LEU A 70 -5.19 6.14 3.51
N LYS A 71 -5.65 6.84 2.47
CA LYS A 71 -5.01 8.08 2.00
C LYS A 71 -4.83 9.13 3.11
N GLU A 72 -5.77 9.15 4.05
CA GLU A 72 -5.77 10.01 5.23
C GLU A 72 -4.75 9.59 6.30
N ASP A 73 -4.44 8.30 6.40
CA ASP A 73 -3.46 7.74 7.35
C ASP A 73 -2.02 7.83 6.85
N CYS A 74 -1.81 8.29 5.62
CA CYS A 74 -0.49 8.51 5.09
C CYS A 74 0.30 9.49 5.98
N PRO A 75 1.56 9.16 6.34
CA PRO A 75 2.36 10.00 7.22
C PRO A 75 2.50 11.40 6.61
N ASP A 76 2.13 12.42 7.38
CA ASP A 76 2.41 13.79 6.99
C ASP A 76 3.95 13.94 6.98
N PRO A 77 4.56 14.39 5.86
CA PRO A 77 6.00 14.66 5.83
C PRO A 77 6.45 15.68 6.90
N ARG A 78 5.50 16.40 7.52
CA ARG A 78 5.70 17.33 8.65
C ARG A 78 5.43 16.72 10.02
N ALA A 79 4.76 15.57 10.11
CA ALA A 79 4.52 14.88 11.38
C ALA A 79 5.80 14.27 11.94
N GLY A 80 6.64 13.64 11.09
CA GLY A 80 7.93 13.06 11.51
C GLY A 80 9.02 14.09 11.84
N ALA A 81 8.81 15.38 11.58
CA ALA A 81 9.79 16.43 11.88
C ALA A 81 9.67 16.98 13.32
N ARG A 82 8.55 16.70 14.02
CA ARG A 82 8.31 17.25 15.37
C ARG A 82 8.86 16.37 16.50
N ASP A 83 9.27 15.15 16.20
CA ASP A 83 9.86 14.23 17.18
C ASP A 83 11.40 14.28 17.20
N ALA A 84 12.04 14.97 16.25
CA ALA A 84 13.50 15.17 16.24
C ALA A 84 13.98 16.35 17.11
N ASP A 85 13.07 17.15 17.67
CA ASP A 85 13.39 18.32 18.53
C ASP A 85 13.33 18.02 20.04
N ARG A 86 13.17 16.74 20.43
CA ARG A 86 13.25 16.31 21.84
C ARG A 86 14.48 15.44 22.09
N SER A 87 15.61 15.88 21.60
CA SER A 87 16.92 15.38 22.03
C SER A 87 17.85 16.57 22.17
N GLY A 88 17.51 17.46 23.12
CA GLY A 88 18.47 18.41 23.65
C GLY A 88 19.62 17.65 24.33
N PRO A 89 20.84 18.21 24.35
CA PRO A 89 21.96 17.59 25.04
C PRO A 89 21.68 17.59 26.55
N GLU A 90 21.73 16.42 27.19
CA GLU A 90 21.88 16.33 28.64
C GLU A 90 23.25 16.92 29.01
N ILE A 91 23.24 18.03 29.75
CA ILE A 91 24.41 18.68 30.37
C ILE A 91 24.82 17.98 31.66
#